data_AF-A0A816P7W2-F1
#
_entry.id   AF-A0A816P7W2-F1
#
_cell.length_a   1.000
_cell.length_b   1.000
_cell.length_c   1.000
_cell.angle_alpha   90.00
_cell.angle_beta   90.00
_cell.angle_gamma   90.00
#
_symmetry.space_group_name_H-M   'P 1'
#
loop_
_entity.id
_entity.type
_entity.pdbx_description
1 polymer ?
#
loop_
_entity_poly.entity_id
_entity_poly.type
_entity_poly.pdbx_seq_one_letter_code
_entity_poly.pdbx_strand_id
1 'polypeptide(L)'
;MFASDKLGNIYESLVDKCIELSHSQTKFYFNQSIRKVTLTNVYTDSNQFNGSFYFIIFACDAETVLEKPSKIQQAVLGSIQYFDDVTYTHTDLDYIKTHYNVHLEFDQYFIHSNMKDSRRPLEMSFNLSN
;
A
#
# COMPACT_ATOMS: atom_id res chain seq x y z
N MET A 1 -10.85 13.49 -17.84
CA MET A 1 -11.47 13.61 -16.52
C MET A 1 -11.29 12.26 -15.86
N PHE A 2 -10.44 12.16 -14.82
CA PHE A 2 -10.29 10.90 -14.10
C PHE A 2 -11.67 10.41 -13.64
N ALA A 3 -11.95 9.11 -13.81
CA ALA A 3 -13.20 8.50 -13.34
C ALA A 3 -13.32 8.49 -11.80
N SER A 4 -12.25 8.83 -11.08
CA SER A 4 -12.20 8.94 -9.62
C SER A 4 -11.23 10.02 -9.18
N ASP A 5 -11.45 10.57 -7.99
CA ASP A 5 -10.48 11.43 -7.31
C ASP A 5 -9.14 10.70 -7.10
N LYS A 6 -8.07 11.48 -6.91
CA LYS A 6 -6.78 10.92 -6.50
C LYS A 6 -6.97 10.11 -5.21
N LEU A 7 -6.42 8.89 -5.16
CA LEU A 7 -6.53 8.02 -3.98
C LEU A 7 -6.14 8.73 -2.68
N GLY A 8 -5.10 9.57 -2.70
CA GLY A 8 -4.71 10.39 -1.55
C GLY A 8 -5.85 11.25 -1.01
N ASN A 9 -6.55 11.98 -1.89
CA ASN A 9 -7.70 12.81 -1.52
C ASN A 9 -8.85 11.98 -0.95
N ILE A 10 -9.05 10.76 -1.47
CA ILE A 10 -10.07 9.84 -0.95
C ILE A 10 -9.74 9.44 0.49
N TYR A 11 -8.49 9.06 0.78
CA TYR A 11 -8.07 8.71 2.14
C TYR A 11 -8.12 9.89 3.10
N GLU A 12 -7.73 11.09 2.66
CA GLU A 12 -7.87 12.31 3.46
C GLU A 12 -9.34 12.58 3.82
N SER A 13 -10.25 12.51 2.85
CA SER A 13 -11.69 12.69 3.10
C SER A 13 -12.26 11.64 4.05
N LEU A 14 -11.76 10.40 3.98
CA LEU A 14 -12.17 9.33 4.90
C LEU A 14 -11.72 9.61 6.34
N VAL A 15 -10.51 10.15 6.51
CA VAL A 15 -10.00 10.55 7.83
C VAL A 15 -10.87 11.64 8.43
N ASP A 16 -11.17 12.68 7.66
CA ASP A 16 -12.01 13.80 8.11
C ASP A 16 -13.39 13.32 8.57
N LYS A 17 -14.03 12.46 7.78
CA LYS A 17 -15.33 11.85 8.14
C LYS A 17 -15.25 11.01 9.41
N CYS A 18 -14.16 10.25 9.60
CA CYS A 18 -13.98 9.47 10.83
C CYS A 18 -13.84 10.36 12.07
N ILE A 19 -13.12 11.49 11.95
CA ILE A 19 -12.96 12.46 13.03
C ILE A 19 -14.30 13.11 13.36
N GLU A 20 -15.08 13.49 12.34
CA GLU A 20 -16.42 14.06 12.49
C GLU A 20 -17.36 13.09 13.22
N LEU A 21 -17.47 11.85 12.73
CA LEU A 21 -18.37 10.83 13.29
C LEU A 21 -17.99 10.39 14.71
N SER A 22 -16.70 10.42 15.04
CA SER A 22 -16.21 10.07 16.38
C SER A 22 -16.23 11.22 17.37
N HIS A 23 -16.77 12.39 16.99
CA HIS A 23 -16.73 13.61 17.80
C HIS A 23 -15.30 13.92 18.31
N SER A 24 -14.31 13.80 17.43
CA SER A 24 -12.88 14.03 17.73
C SER A 24 -12.25 13.10 18.78
N GLN A 25 -12.88 11.97 19.11
CA GLN A 25 -12.27 10.95 19.99
C GLN A 25 -11.23 10.11 19.25
N THR A 26 -11.40 9.91 17.94
CA THR A 26 -10.42 9.19 17.11
C THR A 26 -9.26 10.10 16.76
N LYS A 27 -8.04 9.58 16.96
CA LYS A 27 -6.79 10.26 16.60
C LYS A 27 -6.10 9.50 15.48
N PHE A 28 -5.63 10.23 14.48
CA PHE A 28 -4.84 9.70 13.38
C PHE A 28 -3.40 10.17 13.53
N TYR A 29 -2.47 9.25 13.30
CA TYR A 29 -1.04 9.49 13.40
C TYR A 29 -0.39 9.12 12.06
N PHE A 30 0.00 10.12 11.29
CA PHE A 30 0.65 9.92 9.99
C PHE A 30 2.17 9.92 10.13
N ASN A 31 2.85 9.25 9.20
CA ASN A 31 4.32 9.14 9.17
C ASN A 31 4.90 8.59 10.49
N GLN A 32 4.13 7.76 11.19
CA GLN A 32 4.54 7.15 12.46
C GLN A 32 4.55 5.63 12.34
N SER A 33 5.74 5.09 12.07
CA SER A 33 5.95 3.65 12.02
C SER A 33 5.85 3.04 13.42
N ILE A 34 5.10 1.95 13.50
CA ILE A 34 5.04 1.12 14.69
C ILE A 34 6.29 0.26 14.72
N ARG A 35 7.08 0.39 15.79
CA ARG A 35 8.29 -0.39 15.99
C ARG A 35 8.01 -1.75 16.60
N LYS A 36 7.09 -1.76 17.56
CA LYS A 36 6.82 -2.95 18.37
C LYS A 36 5.41 -2.91 18.92
N VAL A 37 4.77 -4.06 18.91
CA VAL A 37 3.49 -4.28 19.59
C VAL A 37 3.61 -5.42 20.59
N THR A 38 3.01 -5.23 21.75
CA THR A 38 2.74 -6.28 22.75
C THR A 38 1.21 -6.43 22.87
N LEU A 39 0.72 -7.41 23.62
CA LEU A 39 -0.72 -7.69 23.73
C LEU A 39 -1.59 -6.44 23.98
N THR A 40 -1.09 -5.47 24.74
CA THR A 40 -1.82 -4.25 25.06
C THR A 40 -1.05 -2.96 24.78
N ASN A 41 0.24 -3.01 24.43
CA ASN A 41 1.03 -1.79 24.26
C ASN A 41 1.60 -1.66 22.86
N VAL A 42 1.56 -0.44 22.33
CA VAL A 42 2.10 -0.07 21.02
C VAL A 42 3.24 0.93 21.23
N TYR A 43 4.37 0.69 20.57
CA TYR A 43 5.58 1.51 20.63
C TYR A 43 5.96 1.99 19.23
N THR A 44 6.33 3.26 19.11
CA THR A 44 6.66 3.92 17.83
C THR A 44 8.14 4.30 17.74
N ASP A 45 8.69 4.37 16.52
CA ASP A 45 10.12 4.67 16.31
C ASP A 45 10.55 6.04 16.82
N SER A 46 9.68 7.05 16.69
CA SER A 46 9.99 8.43 17.06
C SER A 46 9.89 8.72 18.56
N ASN A 47 9.56 7.73 19.41
CA ASN A 47 9.19 7.90 20.83
C ASN A 47 8.06 8.94 21.06
N GLN A 48 7.41 9.44 20.00
CA GLN A 48 6.36 10.46 20.12
C GLN A 48 5.06 9.89 20.67
N PHE A 49 4.85 8.57 20.53
CA PHE A 49 3.68 7.90 21.06
C PHE A 49 4.01 6.51 21.59
N ASN A 50 3.64 6.30 22.85
CA ASN A 50 3.53 4.99 23.48
C ASN A 50 2.15 4.94 24.15
N GLY A 51 1.33 3.96 23.77
CA GLY A 51 -0.06 3.85 24.22
C GLY A 51 -0.40 2.45 24.69
N SER A 52 -1.33 2.37 25.65
CA SER A 52 -1.92 1.11 26.09
C SER A 52 -3.38 1.03 25.62
N PHE A 53 -3.76 -0.13 25.10
CA PHE A 53 -5.05 -0.39 24.47
C PHE A 53 -5.61 -1.73 24.95
N TYR A 54 -6.93 -1.80 25.09
CA TYR A 54 -7.63 -3.04 25.38
C TYR A 54 -7.65 -3.99 24.18
N PHE A 55 -7.76 -3.42 22.98
CA PHE A 55 -7.79 -4.15 21.73
C PHE A 55 -6.87 -3.47 20.71
N ILE A 56 -6.16 -4.29 19.95
CA ILE A 56 -5.27 -3.84 18.87
C ILE A 56 -5.71 -4.57 17.60
N ILE A 57 -5.98 -3.81 16.55
CA ILE A 57 -6.36 -4.32 15.23
C ILE A 57 -5.19 -4.07 14.29
N PHE A 58 -4.64 -5.13 13.71
CA PHE A 58 -3.58 -5.05 12.73
C PHE A 58 -4.18 -4.99 11.33
N ALA A 59 -3.85 -3.93 10.59
CA ALA A 59 -4.19 -3.74 9.19
C ALA A 59 -2.92 -3.59 8.34
N CYS A 60 -1.93 -4.45 8.61
CA CYS A 60 -0.64 -4.53 7.94
C CYS A 60 -0.44 -5.93 7.35
N ASP A 61 0.66 -6.14 6.64
CA ASP A 61 1.09 -7.48 6.25
C ASP A 61 1.36 -8.35 7.48
N ALA A 62 1.30 -9.67 7.28
CA ALA A 62 1.43 -10.65 8.35
C ALA A 62 2.86 -10.80 8.86
N GLU A 63 3.88 -10.53 8.03
CA GLU A 63 5.29 -10.63 8.42
C GLU A 63 5.64 -9.57 9.46
N THR A 64 5.11 -8.35 9.31
CA THR A 64 5.25 -7.25 10.27
C THR A 64 4.74 -7.63 11.67
N VAL A 65 3.76 -8.54 11.78
CA VAL A 65 3.20 -8.99 13.06
C VAL A 65 4.06 -10.08 13.73
N LEU A 66 4.91 -10.78 12.97
CA LEU A 66 5.64 -11.98 13.40
C LEU A 66 6.98 -11.71 14.11
N GLU A 67 7.23 -10.52 14.68
CA GLU A 67 8.53 -10.22 15.34
C GLU A 67 8.77 -11.11 16.59
N LYS A 68 7.72 -11.49 17.33
CA LYS A 68 7.76 -12.44 18.47
C LYS A 68 6.48 -13.29 18.58
N PRO A 69 6.24 -14.19 17.64
CA PRO A 69 4.97 -14.88 17.52
C PRO A 69 4.94 -16.12 18.43
N SER A 70 3.75 -16.41 18.96
CA SER A 70 3.48 -17.74 19.49
C SER A 70 3.60 -18.80 18.39
N LYS A 71 3.77 -20.07 18.77
CA LYS A 71 3.83 -21.19 17.81
C LYS A 71 2.59 -21.24 16.88
N ILE A 72 1.43 -20.87 17.41
CA ILE A 72 0.17 -20.84 16.65
C ILE A 72 0.20 -19.68 15.65
N GLN A 73 0.60 -18.47 16.08
CA GLN A 73 0.73 -17.32 15.17
C GLN A 73 1.74 -17.61 14.05
N GLN A 74 2.87 -18.24 14.38
CA GLN A 74 3.85 -18.64 13.38
C GLN A 74 3.27 -19.61 12.35
N ALA A 75 2.48 -20.58 12.80
CA ALA A 75 1.87 -21.57 11.90
C ALA A 75 0.81 -20.96 10.97
N VAL A 76 0.03 -19.98 11.46
CA VAL A 76 -1.06 -19.37 10.69
C VAL A 76 -0.56 -18.25 9.77
N LEU A 77 0.28 -17.36 10.28
CA LEU A 77 0.73 -16.18 9.54
C LEU A 77 1.98 -16.44 8.71
N GLY A 78 2.84 -17.39 9.15
CA GLY A 78 4.09 -17.71 8.47
C GLY A 78 3.92 -18.55 7.20
N SER A 79 2.71 -19.03 6.89
CA SER A 79 2.41 -19.73 5.64
C SER A 79 2.04 -18.78 4.49
N ILE A 80 1.94 -17.47 4.76
CA ILE A 80 1.58 -16.48 3.75
C ILE A 80 2.80 -16.24 2.85
N GLN A 81 2.61 -16.36 1.53
CA GLN A 81 3.63 -16.09 0.53
C GLN A 81 3.38 -14.71 -0.08
N TYR A 82 4.40 -13.87 -0.07
CA TYR A 82 4.41 -12.58 -0.73
C TYR A 82 5.16 -12.69 -2.05
N PHE A 83 4.70 -11.93 -3.03
CA PHE A 83 5.37 -11.77 -4.32
C PHE A 83 5.68 -10.30 -4.49
N ASP A 84 6.94 -10.00 -4.77
CA ASP A 84 7.36 -8.63 -5.03
C ASP A 84 6.83 -8.20 -6.40
N ASP A 85 6.15 -7.06 -6.42
CA ASP A 85 5.86 -6.33 -7.65
C ASP A 85 6.75 -5.09 -7.71
N VAL A 86 7.30 -4.81 -8.88
CA VAL A 86 8.10 -3.61 -9.12
C VAL A 86 7.36 -2.77 -10.15
N THR A 87 6.62 -1.79 -9.67
CA THR A 87 5.91 -0.86 -10.53
C THR A 87 6.84 0.25 -11.00
N TYR A 88 7.03 0.35 -12.32
CA TYR A 88 7.73 1.47 -12.96
C TYR A 88 6.69 2.42 -13.57
N THR A 89 6.73 3.69 -13.17
CA THR A 89 5.97 4.75 -13.84
C THR A 89 6.95 5.59 -14.65
N HIS A 90 6.87 5.51 -15.98
CA HIS A 90 7.65 6.35 -16.88
C HIS A 90 6.75 7.39 -17.56
N THR A 91 7.28 8.60 -17.75
CA THR A 91 6.68 9.62 -18.64
C THR A 91 7.38 9.66 -20.01
N ASP A 92 8.33 8.75 -20.25
CA ASP A 92 9.12 8.67 -21.46
C ASP A 92 8.30 8.08 -22.62
N LEU A 93 7.80 8.98 -23.48
CA LEU A 93 6.99 8.65 -24.64
C LEU A 93 7.74 7.78 -25.66
N ASP A 94 9.06 7.93 -25.79
CA ASP A 94 9.85 7.19 -26.76
C ASP A 94 10.04 5.74 -26.32
N TYR A 95 10.27 5.53 -25.02
CA TYR A 95 10.23 4.19 -24.42
C TYR A 95 8.87 3.52 -24.61
N ILE A 96 7.78 4.27 -24.34
CA ILE A 96 6.40 3.77 -24.49
C ILE A 96 6.11 3.35 -25.93
N LYS A 97 6.45 4.19 -26.92
CA LYS A 97 6.27 3.90 -28.35
C LYS A 97 7.06 2.68 -28.84
N THR A 98 8.19 2.39 -28.21
CA THR A 98 9.07 1.29 -28.61
C THR A 98 8.55 -0.06 -28.10
N HIS A 99 7.95 -0.07 -26.90
CA HIS A 99 7.58 -1.31 -26.20
C HIS A 99 6.08 -1.61 -26.23
N TYR A 100 5.25 -0.63 -26.59
CA TYR A 100 3.80 -0.75 -26.58
C TYR A 100 3.17 -0.24 -27.89
N ASN A 101 2.00 -0.78 -28.25
CA ASN A 101 1.16 -0.19 -29.29
C ASN A 101 0.40 0.99 -28.69
N VAL A 102 0.91 2.20 -28.91
CA VAL A 102 0.43 3.43 -28.25
C VAL A 102 -0.66 4.09 -29.08
N HIS A 103 -1.84 4.25 -28.49
CA HIS A 103 -2.93 5.08 -29.01
C HIS A 103 -3.10 6.28 -28.09
N LEU A 104 -2.41 7.38 -28.38
CA LEU A 104 -2.41 8.58 -27.54
C LEU A 104 -3.77 9.28 -27.46
N GLU A 105 -4.67 8.97 -28.38
CA GLU A 105 -5.98 9.63 -28.51
C GLU A 105 -7.02 9.13 -27.49
N PHE A 106 -6.73 8.04 -26.76
CA PHE A 106 -7.61 7.47 -25.76
C PHE A 106 -6.84 7.06 -24.50
N ASP A 107 -7.56 6.92 -23.39
CA ASP A 107 -6.99 6.33 -22.19
C ASP A 107 -6.66 4.85 -22.46
N GLN A 108 -5.42 4.46 -22.19
CA GLN A 108 -4.92 3.13 -22.52
C GLN A 108 -4.08 2.56 -21.39
N TYR A 109 -4.39 1.33 -21.01
CA TYR A 109 -3.54 0.51 -20.14
C TYR A 109 -2.57 -0.30 -20.99
N PHE A 110 -1.31 -0.22 -20.62
CA PHE A 110 -0.20 -0.94 -21.22
C PHE A 110 0.22 -2.04 -20.26
N ILE A 111 0.21 -3.29 -20.72
CA ILE A 111 0.74 -4.43 -19.98
C ILE A 111 1.73 -5.13 -20.90
N HIS A 112 2.98 -5.24 -20.46
CA HIS A 112 4.01 -5.99 -21.16
C HIS A 112 4.57 -7.07 -20.23
N SER A 113 4.53 -8.31 -20.72
CA SER A 113 5.27 -9.41 -20.13
C SER A 113 6.35 -9.86 -21.11
N ASN A 114 7.60 -9.83 -20.67
CA ASN A 114 8.68 -10.39 -21.49
C ASN A 114 8.67 -11.91 -21.36
N MET A 115 7.94 -12.58 -22.26
CA MET A 115 7.79 -14.03 -22.29
C MET A 115 9.11 -14.81 -22.48
N LYS A 116 10.21 -14.13 -22.86
CA LYS A 116 11.54 -14.76 -23.01
C LYS A 116 12.36 -14.77 -21.72
N ASP A 117 11.98 -13.96 -20.73
CA ASP A 117 12.64 -13.89 -19.44
C ASP A 117 11.59 -13.90 -18.33
N SER A 118 11.28 -15.09 -17.82
CA SER A 118 10.30 -15.29 -16.75
C SER A 118 10.69 -14.66 -15.41
N ARG A 119 11.90 -14.08 -15.32
CA ARG A 119 12.36 -13.33 -14.13
C ARG A 119 12.10 -11.83 -14.27
N ARG A 120 11.69 -11.35 -15.45
CA ARG A 120 11.33 -9.94 -15.61
C ARG A 120 9.93 -9.69 -15.05
N PRO A 121 9.76 -8.62 -14.27
CA PRO A 121 8.47 -8.25 -13.72
C PRO A 121 7.48 -7.93 -14.85
N LEU A 122 6.19 -8.04 -14.52
CA LEU A 122 5.11 -7.56 -15.36
C LEU A 122 5.23 -6.03 -15.43
N GLU A 123 5.45 -5.49 -16.61
CA GLU A 123 5.52 -4.03 -16.79
C GLU A 123 4.10 -3.52 -17.04
N MET A 124 3.65 -2.60 -16.19
CA MET A 124 2.36 -1.93 -16.34
C MET A 124 2.60 -0.44 -16.54
N SER A 125 1.86 0.16 -17.46
CA SER A 125 1.90 1.60 -17.72
C SER A 125 0.53 2.09 -18.17
N PHE A 126 0.32 3.39 -18.12
CA PHE A 126 -0.94 3.99 -18.53
C PHE A 126 -0.73 5.28 -19.32
N ASN A 127 -1.48 5.42 -20.39
CA ASN A 127 -1.76 6.72 -20.99
C ASN A 127 -3.10 7.19 -20.44
N LEU A 128 -3.10 8.24 -19.63
CA LEU A 128 -4.32 8.89 -19.13
C LEU A 128 -4.30 10.32 -19.65
N SER A 129 -4.53 10.46 -20.96
CA SER A 129 -4.41 11.74 -21.66
C SER A 129 -5.70 12.57 -21.64
N ASN A 130 -6.76 12.10 -20.97
CA ASN A 130 -7.98 12.89 -20.79
C ASN A 130 -8.41 13.03 -19.34
#